data_AF-A0A1F3WUX6-F1
#
_entry.id   AF-A0A1F3WUX6-F1
#
_cell.length_a   1.000
_cell.length_b   1.000
_cell.length_c   1.000
_cell.angle_alpha   90.00
_cell.angle_beta   90.00
_cell.angle_gamma   90.00
#
_symmetry.space_group_name_H-M   'P 1'
#
loop_
_entity.id
_entity.type
_entity.pdbx_description
1 polymer ?
#
loop_
_entity_poly.entity_id
_entity_poly.type
_entity_poly.pdbx_seq_one_letter_code
_entity_poly.pdbx_strand_id
1 'polypeptide(L)'
;MSSDVLKVISNKYCPRFGQTAVEMGYITEEQLKKALCFQIEENLSGQQHRLLGTILFDKDWMTSDQIENVMNTLLKRIRQEETIPDKPRK
;
A
#
# COMPACT_ATOMS: atom_id res chain seq x y z
N MET A 1 -5.85 20.04 3.49
CA MET A 1 -4.37 19.83 3.57
C MET A 1 -3.96 18.37 3.86
N SER A 2 -4.86 17.38 3.72
CA SER A 2 -4.56 15.98 4.06
C SER A 2 -4.31 15.08 2.83
N SER A 3 -4.73 15.50 1.64
CA SER A 3 -4.71 14.66 0.43
C SER A 3 -3.31 14.48 -0.18
N ASP A 4 -2.45 15.51 -0.12
CA ASP A 4 -1.16 15.49 -0.83
C ASP A 4 -0.11 14.66 -0.10
N VAL A 5 -0.13 14.67 1.24
CA VAL A 5 0.75 13.83 2.07
C VAL A 5 0.44 12.34 1.86
N LEU A 6 -0.85 11.99 1.83
CA LEU A 6 -1.30 10.62 1.54
C LEU A 6 -0.92 10.18 0.12
N LYS A 7 -0.95 11.10 -0.86
CA LYS A 7 -0.56 10.83 -2.24
C LYS A 7 0.95 10.58 -2.40
N VAL A 8 1.79 11.35 -1.71
CA VAL A 8 3.25 11.16 -1.71
C VAL A 8 3.64 9.84 -1.02
N ILE A 9 3.02 9.53 0.11
CA ILE A 9 3.21 8.24 0.82
C ILE A 9 2.73 7.08 -0.05
N SER A 10 1.57 7.22 -0.71
CA SER A 10 1.07 6.21 -1.64
C SER A 10 2.05 5.89 -2.75
N ASN A 11 2.53 6.90 -3.49
CA ASN A 11 3.44 6.67 -4.62
C ASN A 11 4.76 6.01 -4.21
N LYS A 12 5.24 6.27 -2.99
CA LYS A 12 6.51 5.70 -2.50
C LYS A 12 6.34 4.30 -1.91
N TYR A 13 5.16 3.96 -1.37
CA TYR A 13 4.98 2.74 -0.57
C TYR A 13 3.88 1.78 -1.05
N CYS A 14 3.17 2.10 -2.14
CA CYS A 14 2.14 1.22 -2.73
C CYS A 14 2.62 -0.24 -2.95
N PRO A 15 3.84 -0.50 -3.48
CA PRO A 15 4.31 -1.88 -3.67
C PRO A 15 4.47 -2.64 -2.35
N ARG A 16 4.97 -1.93 -1.31
CA ARG A 16 5.22 -2.52 0.01
C ARG A 16 3.92 -2.75 0.78
N PHE A 17 2.90 -1.93 0.56
CA PHE A 17 1.57 -2.13 1.14
C PHE A 17 0.95 -3.44 0.67
N GLY A 18 0.89 -3.65 -0.65
CA GLY A 18 0.30 -4.87 -1.22
C GLY A 18 1.01 -6.14 -0.76
N GLN A 19 2.35 -6.13 -0.75
CA GLN A 19 3.13 -7.24 -0.22
C GLN A 19 2.85 -7.50 1.26
N THR A 20 2.81 -6.45 2.10
CA THR A 20 2.54 -6.59 3.54
C THR A 20 1.14 -7.16 3.78
N ALA A 21 0.13 -6.76 3.00
CA ALA A 21 -1.22 -7.29 3.10
C ALA A 21 -1.31 -8.80 2.78
N VAL A 22 -0.52 -9.28 1.80
CA VAL A 22 -0.38 -10.72 1.50
C VAL A 22 0.35 -11.45 2.62
N GLU A 23 1.47 -10.91 3.11
CA GLU A 23 2.24 -11.50 4.22
C GLU A 23 1.41 -11.65 5.50
N MET A 24 0.51 -10.69 5.75
CA MET A 24 -0.40 -10.73 6.90
C MET A 24 -1.61 -11.66 6.68
N GLY A 25 -1.76 -12.23 5.48
CA GLY A 25 -2.84 -13.16 5.15
C GLY A 25 -4.21 -12.50 4.97
N TYR A 26 -4.27 -11.16 4.84
CA TYR A 26 -5.54 -10.46 4.63
C TYR A 26 -6.06 -10.60 3.20
N ILE A 27 -5.14 -10.70 2.24
CA ILE A 27 -5.46 -10.91 0.82
C ILE A 27 -4.57 -11.99 0.22
N THR A 28 -5.02 -12.60 -0.87
CA THR A 28 -4.20 -13.52 -1.66
C THR A 28 -3.35 -12.77 -2.70
N GLU A 29 -2.32 -13.42 -3.23
CA GLU A 29 -1.55 -12.88 -4.36
C GLU A 29 -2.43 -12.61 -5.59
N GLU A 30 -3.47 -13.40 -5.80
CA GLU A 30 -4.41 -13.22 -6.92
C GLU A 30 -5.27 -11.97 -6.71
N GLN A 31 -5.77 -11.74 -5.50
CA GLN A 31 -6.49 -10.52 -5.14
C GLN A 31 -5.60 -9.29 -5.29
N LEU A 32 -4.33 -9.38 -4.85
CA LEU A 32 -3.36 -8.32 -5.04
C LEU A 32 -3.16 -8.00 -6.53
N LYS A 33 -2.95 -9.01 -7.38
CA LYS A 33 -2.80 -8.84 -8.83
C LYS A 33 -4.03 -8.16 -9.44
N LYS A 34 -5.24 -8.61 -9.08
CA LYS A 34 -6.49 -8.00 -9.56
C LYS A 34 -6.62 -6.54 -9.13
N ALA A 35 -6.31 -6.23 -7.88
CA ALA A 35 -6.37 -4.86 -7.38
C ALA A 35 -5.39 -3.92 -8.11
N LEU A 36 -4.19 -4.40 -8.43
CA LEU A 36 -3.21 -3.66 -9.24
C LEU A 36 -3.71 -3.44 -10.67
N CYS A 37 -4.33 -4.44 -11.30
CA CYS A 37 -4.95 -4.28 -12.62
C CYS A 37 -6.04 -3.20 -12.60
N PHE A 38 -6.96 -3.23 -11.64
CA PHE A 38 -7.98 -2.19 -11.49
C PHE A 38 -7.37 -0.81 -11.32
N GLN A 39 -6.34 -0.67 -10.48
CA GLN A 39 -5.66 0.61 -10.29
C GLN A 39 -5.07 1.15 -11.59
N ILE A 40 -4.45 0.29 -12.41
CA ILE A 40 -3.89 0.67 -13.72
C ILE A 40 -4.99 1.07 -14.69
N GLU A 41 -6.04 0.26 -14.82
CA GLU A 41 -7.17 0.53 -15.71
C GLU A 41 -7.85 1.87 -15.38
N GLU A 42 -8.09 2.15 -14.10
CA GLU A 42 -8.68 3.41 -13.65
C GLU A 42 -7.79 4.60 -13.96
N ASN A 43 -6.47 4.48 -13.74
CA ASN A 43 -5.51 5.54 -14.09
C ASN A 43 -5.49 5.85 -15.59
N LEU A 44 -5.57 4.81 -16.43
CA LEU A 44 -5.60 4.96 -17.88
C LEU A 44 -6.91 5.58 -18.37
N SER A 45 -8.01 5.34 -17.66
CA SER A 45 -9.32 5.91 -17.98
C SER A 45 -9.47 7.40 -17.63
N GLY A 46 -8.43 8.03 -17.06
CA GLY A 46 -8.45 9.43 -16.62
C GLY A 46 -9.24 9.65 -15.33
N GLN A 47 -9.65 8.58 -14.65
CA GLN A 47 -10.26 8.67 -13.32
C GLN A 47 -9.23 9.04 -12.25
N GLN A 48 -9.72 9.54 -11.12
CA GLN A 48 -8.87 9.90 -9.99
C GLN A 48 -8.06 8.68 -9.52
N HIS A 49 -6.74 8.83 -9.45
CA HIS A 49 -5.84 7.77 -8.95
C HIS A 49 -6.27 7.31 -7.56
N ARG A 50 -6.80 6.09 -7.46
CA ARG A 50 -7.23 5.49 -6.19
C ARG A 50 -6.09 4.73 -5.54
N LEU A 51 -6.09 4.72 -4.21
CA LEU A 51 -5.14 3.95 -3.42
C LEU A 51 -5.49 2.47 -3.50
N LEU A 52 -4.47 1.60 -3.47
CA LEU A 52 -4.68 0.16 -3.50
C LEU A 52 -5.54 -0.30 -2.32
N GLY A 53 -5.32 0.26 -1.12
CA GLY A 53 -6.17 -0.02 0.06
C GLY A 53 -7.64 0.34 -0.15
N THR A 54 -7.95 1.43 -0.87
CA THR A 54 -9.33 1.82 -1.19
C THR A 54 -9.96 0.81 -2.15
N ILE A 55 -9.24 0.36 -3.17
CA ILE A 55 -9.73 -0.65 -4.11
C ILE A 55 -10.02 -1.96 -3.37
N LEU A 56 -9.15 -2.37 -2.45
CA LEU A 56 -9.33 -3.59 -1.65
C LEU A 56 -10.51 -3.49 -0.68
N PHE A 57 -10.76 -2.30 -0.13
CA PHE A 57 -11.93 -2.00 0.70
C PHE A 57 -13.22 -2.08 -0.11
N ASP A 58 -13.29 -1.37 -1.25
CA ASP A 58 -14.48 -1.31 -2.10
C ASP A 58 -14.87 -2.67 -2.72
N LYS A 59 -13.91 -3.61 -2.78
CA LYS A 59 -14.12 -4.99 -3.24
C LYS A 59 -14.47 -5.95 -2.09
N ASP A 60 -14.62 -5.45 -0.87
CA ASP A 60 -14.82 -6.24 0.35
C ASP A 60 -13.72 -7.29 0.59
N TRP A 61 -12.52 -7.08 0.03
CA TRP A 61 -11.37 -7.97 0.23
C TRP A 61 -10.59 -7.62 1.49
N MET A 62 -10.73 -6.38 1.98
CA MET A 62 -10.18 -5.95 3.25
C MET A 62 -11.15 -5.05 3.99
N THR A 63 -11.16 -5.15 5.32
CA THR A 63 -11.86 -4.19 6.18
C THR A 63 -10.98 -2.96 6.46
N SER A 64 -11.61 -1.88 6.93
CA SER A 64 -10.88 -0.67 7.37
C SER A 64 -9.84 -0.99 8.45
N ASP A 65 -10.19 -1.87 9.41
CA ASP A 65 -9.28 -2.29 10.49
C ASP A 65 -8.07 -3.06 9.94
N GLN A 66 -8.27 -3.92 8.93
CA GLN A 66 -7.17 -4.65 8.29
C GLN A 66 -6.26 -3.69 7.53
N ILE A 67 -6.81 -2.69 6.85
CA ILE A 67 -6.03 -1.65 6.15
C ILE A 67 -5.20 -0.86 7.16
N GLU A 68 -5.79 -0.47 8.28
CA GLU A 68 -5.07 0.22 9.36
C GLU A 68 -3.92 -0.63 9.92
N ASN A 69 -4.16 -1.92 10.14
CA ASN A 69 -3.14 -2.85 10.62
C ASN A 69 -1.95 -2.97 9.64
N VAL A 70 -2.23 -3.05 8.33
CA VAL A 70 -1.18 -3.08 7.30
C VAL A 70 -0.40 -1.76 7.30
N MET A 71 -1.07 -0.61 7.36
CA MET A 71 -0.41 0.70 7.41
C MET A 71 0.48 0.85 8.65
N ASN A 72 -0.01 0.44 9.81
CA ASN A 72 0.76 0.46 11.06
C ASN A 72 2.00 -0.42 10.97
N THR A 73 1.88 -1.62 10.37
CA THR A 73 3.00 -2.55 10.17
C THR A 73 4.03 -1.97 9.20
N LEU A 74 3.58 -1.42 8.08
CA LEU A 74 4.41 -0.77 7.08
C LEU A 74 5.19 0.41 7.67
N LEU A 75 4.52 1.29 8.42
CA LEU A 75 5.15 2.46 9.06
C LEU A 75 6.19 2.05 10.11
N LYS A 76 5.92 0.98 10.88
CA LYS A 76 6.91 0.43 11.82
C LYS A 76 8.16 -0.06 11.09
N ARG A 77 8.00 -0.80 9.97
CA ARG A 77 9.13 -1.28 9.16
C ARG A 77 9.96 -0.14 8.59
N ILE A 78 9.32 0.91 8.06
CA ILE A 78 10.01 2.09 7.52
C ILE A 78 10.81 2.81 8.62
N ARG A 79 10.22 3.00 9.81
CA ARG A 79 10.93 3.61 10.95
C ARG A 79 12.13 2.78 11.41
N GLN A 80 12.05 1.45 11.32
CA GLN A 80 13.17 0.57 11.66
C GLN A 80 14.29 0.61 10.61
N GLU A 81 13.97 0.75 9.32
CA GLU A 81 14.96 0.91 8.24
C GLU A 81 15.78 2.22 8.38
N GLU A 82 15.18 3.30 8.91
CA GLU A 82 15.88 4.58 9.15
C GLU A 82 16.79 4.56 10.40
N THR A 83 16.75 3.52 11.23
CA THR A 83 17.61 3.39 12.43
C THR A 83 18.95 2.70 12.19
N ILE A 84 19.29 2.34 10.94
CA ILE A 84 20.62 1.84 10.59
C ILE A 84 21.44 3.03 10.08
N PRO A 85 22.43 3.55 10.82
CA PRO A 85 23.31 4.58 10.29
C PRO A 85 24.09 3.99 9.13
N ASP A 86 24.04 4.71 8.01
CA ASP A 86 24.82 4.55 6.78
C ASP A 86 26.08 3.68 6.98
N LYS A 87 25.97 2.39 6.65
CA LYS A 87 27.15 1.51 6.73
C LYS A 87 28.04 1.91 5.55
N PRO A 88 29.29 2.36 5.80
CA PRO A 88 30.15 2.81 4.72
C PRO A 88 30.38 1.62 3.78
N ARG A 89 30.11 1.84 2.49
CA ARG A 89 30.51 0.90 1.45
C ARG A 89 32.03 0.86 1.47
N LYS A 90 32.58 -0.26 1.94
CA LYS A 90 33.99 -0.62 1.70
C LYS A 90 34.23 -0.80 0.21
#